data_AF-A0AAN8RLN9-F1
#
_entry.id   AF-A0AAN8RLN9-F1
#
_cell.length_a   1.000
_cell.length_b   1.000
_cell.length_c   1.000
_cell.angle_alpha   90.00
_cell.angle_beta   90.00
_cell.angle_gamma   90.00
#
_symmetry.space_group_name_H-M   'P 1'
#
loop_
_entity.id
_entity.type
_entity.pdbx_description
1 polymer ?
#
loop_
_entity_poly.entity_id
_entity_poly.type
_entity_poly.pdbx_seq_one_letter_code
_entity_poly.pdbx_strand_id
1 'polypeptide(L)'
;MSASAAPIPLDQFAAALLDLEISQLHQESARLQNSLYHLERSNTTLAEYPDDEDCKDAIRYNRGVIEQQKKRVDIIRLELVRRGVSVGHMDLDHPEQGSPSAGDSQATVAAPGSSAPVNGVANGHAGEDEGVYL
;
A
#
# COMPACT_ATOMS: atom_id res chain seq x y z
N MET A 1 -15.66 27.24 15.34
CA MET A 1 -15.04 26.29 14.39
C MET A 1 -13.62 26.04 14.86
N SER A 2 -13.38 24.91 15.52
CA SER A 2 -12.09 24.59 16.16
C SER A 2 -11.20 23.83 15.17
N ALA A 3 -10.37 24.55 14.40
CA ALA A 3 -9.50 23.97 13.37
C ALA A 3 -8.02 24.26 13.63
N SER A 4 -7.55 24.07 14.87
CA SER A 4 -6.11 24.01 15.16
C SER A 4 -5.81 23.05 16.31
N ALA A 5 -6.14 21.77 16.13
CA ALA A 5 -5.41 20.75 16.87
C ALA A 5 -3.98 20.77 16.28
N ALA A 6 -3.04 21.41 16.99
CA ALA A 6 -1.65 21.43 16.57
C ALA A 6 -1.22 19.98 16.28
N PRO A 7 -0.60 19.70 15.12
CA PRO A 7 -0.14 18.37 14.81
C PRO A 7 0.78 17.88 15.95
N ILE A 8 0.51 16.69 16.48
CA ILE A 8 1.34 16.07 17.53
C ILE A 8 2.80 16.12 17.06
N PRO A 9 3.70 16.69 17.88
CA PRO A 9 5.10 16.83 17.51
C PRO A 9 5.75 15.44 17.43
N LEU A 10 6.76 15.31 16.57
CA LEU A 10 7.33 14.00 16.20
C LEU A 10 7.96 13.27 17.39
N ASP A 11 8.49 14.00 18.35
CA ASP A 11 9.06 13.50 19.60
C ASP A 11 7.99 12.85 20.49
N GLN A 12 6.85 13.49 20.67
CA GLN A 12 5.73 12.95 21.43
C GLN A 12 5.13 11.72 20.75
N PHE A 13 5.08 11.72 19.41
CA PHE A 13 4.68 10.55 18.64
C PHE A 13 5.66 9.38 18.86
N ALA A 14 6.96 9.61 18.74
CA ALA A 14 7.99 8.59 18.95
C ALA A 14 7.95 8.00 20.38
N ALA A 15 7.74 8.85 21.39
CA ALA A 15 7.61 8.41 22.77
C ALA A 15 6.41 7.46 22.96
N ALA A 16 5.27 7.76 22.33
CA ALA A 16 4.08 6.91 22.42
C ALA A 16 4.29 5.52 21.79
N LEU A 17 5.09 5.43 20.71
CA LEU A 17 5.36 4.14 20.04
C LEU A 17 6.08 3.12 20.94
N LEU A 18 6.80 3.59 21.98
CA LEU A 18 7.51 2.71 22.91
C LEU A 18 6.55 1.78 23.67
N ASP A 19 5.33 2.24 23.95
CA ASP A 19 4.33 1.53 24.73
C ASP A 19 3.39 0.67 23.85
N LEU A 20 3.41 0.86 22.52
CA LEU A 20 2.56 0.11 21.59
C LEU A 20 3.08 -1.31 21.36
N GLU A 21 2.19 -2.26 21.07
CA GLU A 21 2.56 -3.60 20.61
C GLU A 21 2.97 -3.62 19.13
N ILE A 22 3.69 -4.66 18.69
CA ILE A 22 4.13 -4.79 17.28
C ILE A 22 2.94 -4.81 16.31
N SER A 23 1.84 -5.48 16.68
CA SER A 23 0.59 -5.52 15.90
C SER A 23 0.01 -4.11 15.68
N GLN A 24 0.02 -3.28 16.73
CA GLN A 24 -0.45 -1.90 16.69
C GLN A 24 0.47 -1.00 15.85
N LEU A 25 1.79 -1.23 15.90
CA LEU A 25 2.74 -0.53 15.04
C LEU A 25 2.47 -0.80 13.55
N HIS A 26 2.18 -2.05 13.18
CA HIS A 26 1.79 -2.36 11.80
C HIS A 26 0.47 -1.71 11.40
N GLN A 27 -0.52 -1.68 12.29
CA GLN A 27 -1.81 -1.01 12.04
C GLN A 27 -1.63 0.49 11.83
N GLU A 28 -0.82 1.16 12.66
CA GLU A 28 -0.53 2.59 12.50
C GLU A 28 0.28 2.86 11.22
N SER A 29 1.23 1.98 10.87
CA SER A 29 1.94 2.08 9.59
C SER A 29 0.98 2.00 8.40
N ALA A 30 0.10 1.01 8.37
CA ALA A 30 -0.88 0.82 7.29
C ALA A 30 -1.85 2.00 7.19
N ARG A 31 -2.32 2.52 8.34
CA ARG A 31 -3.18 3.70 8.40
C ARG A 31 -2.48 4.94 7.81
N LEU A 32 -1.23 5.19 8.19
CA LEU A 32 -0.46 6.33 7.66
C LEU A 32 -0.20 6.19 6.17
N GLN A 33 0.14 4.99 5.68
CA GLN A 33 0.30 4.72 4.25
C GLN A 33 -1.00 4.96 3.48
N ASN A 34 -2.15 4.56 4.02
CA ASN A 34 -3.45 4.84 3.40
C ASN A 34 -3.74 6.35 3.36
N SER A 35 -3.45 7.08 4.44
CA SER A 35 -3.59 8.55 4.45
C SER A 35 -2.68 9.21 3.41
N LEU A 36 -1.43 8.74 3.25
CA LEU A 36 -0.51 9.23 2.23
C LEU A 36 -1.08 9.01 0.83
N TYR A 37 -1.55 7.79 0.54
CA TYR A 37 -2.19 7.46 -0.74
C TYR A 37 -3.35 8.42 -1.07
N HIS A 38 -4.21 8.71 -0.10
CA HIS A 38 -5.34 9.62 -0.31
C HIS A 38 -4.91 11.08 -0.50
N LEU A 39 -3.90 11.55 0.23
CA LEU A 39 -3.36 12.90 0.05
C LEU A 39 -2.68 13.08 -1.30
N GLU A 40 -1.92 12.09 -1.76
CA GLU A 40 -1.27 12.12 -3.07
C GLU A 40 -2.31 12.08 -4.20
N ARG A 41 -3.33 11.21 -4.08
CA ARG A 41 -4.46 11.19 -5.01
C ARG A 41 -5.20 12.53 -5.05
N SER A 42 -5.47 13.12 -3.88
CA SER A 42 -6.12 14.44 -3.79
C SER A 42 -5.29 15.53 -4.49
N ASN A 43 -3.96 15.51 -4.32
CA ASN A 43 -3.08 16.47 -4.98
C ASN A 43 -3.10 16.30 -6.50
N THR A 44 -3.16 15.07 -7.01
CA THR A 44 -3.29 14.81 -8.45
C THR A 44 -4.59 15.41 -8.99
N THR A 45 -5.73 15.21 -8.30
CA THR A 45 -7.01 15.80 -8.72
C THR A 45 -7.00 17.33 -8.64
N LEU A 46 -6.41 17.92 -7.59
CA LEU A 46 -6.31 19.38 -7.49
C LEU A 46 -5.40 19.98 -8.56
N ALA A 47 -4.40 19.22 -9.02
CA ALA A 47 -3.49 19.67 -10.08
C ALA A 47 -4.18 19.79 -11.47
N GLU A 48 -5.40 19.25 -11.63
CA GLU A 48 -6.22 19.45 -12.83
C GLU A 48 -6.75 20.89 -12.95
N TYR A 49 -6.67 21.68 -11.88
CA TYR A 49 -7.15 23.07 -11.81
C TYR A 49 -6.01 24.06 -11.53
N PRO A 50 -5.04 24.23 -12.45
CA PRO A 50 -3.83 25.02 -12.22
C PRO A 50 -4.06 26.54 -12.14
N ASP A 51 -5.23 27.04 -12.51
CA ASP A 51 -5.58 28.47 -12.43
C ASP A 51 -6.32 28.84 -11.13
N ASP A 52 -6.71 27.84 -10.33
CA ASP A 52 -7.39 28.04 -9.07
C ASP A 52 -6.38 28.17 -7.92
N GLU A 53 -6.34 29.35 -7.28
CA GLU A 53 -5.46 29.64 -6.16
C GLU A 53 -5.80 28.80 -4.92
N ASP A 54 -7.08 28.50 -4.66
CA ASP A 54 -7.47 27.66 -3.53
C ASP A 54 -6.95 26.23 -3.74
N CYS A 55 -6.97 25.73 -4.98
CA CYS A 55 -6.39 24.44 -5.33
C CYS A 55 -4.86 24.43 -5.12
N LYS A 56 -4.15 25.50 -5.51
CA LYS A 56 -2.70 25.63 -5.26
C LYS A 56 -2.39 25.65 -3.78
N ASP A 57 -3.16 26.40 -2.99
CA ASP A 57 -2.99 26.54 -1.55
C ASP A 57 -3.21 25.21 -0.85
N ALA A 58 -4.26 24.48 -1.23
CA ALA A 58 -4.54 23.14 -0.75
C ALA A 58 -3.40 22.15 -1.06
N ILE A 59 -2.85 22.17 -2.28
CA ILE A 59 -1.68 21.34 -2.63
C ILE A 59 -0.46 21.69 -1.76
N ARG A 60 -0.17 22.99 -1.56
CA ARG A 60 0.96 23.42 -0.70
C ARG A 60 0.79 22.94 0.73
N TYR A 61 -0.42 23.06 1.28
CA TYR A 61 -0.74 22.57 2.62
C TYR A 61 -0.60 21.05 2.71
N ASN A 62 -1.19 20.30 1.78
CA ASN A 62 -1.14 18.84 1.74
C ASN A 62 0.30 18.32 1.64
N ARG A 63 1.18 18.98 0.90
CA ARG A 63 2.61 18.63 0.85
C ARG A 63 3.26 18.66 2.24
N GLY A 64 2.97 19.69 3.05
CA GLY A 64 3.46 19.76 4.43
C GLY A 64 2.96 18.60 5.29
N VAL A 65 1.68 18.22 5.13
CA VAL A 65 1.08 17.08 5.83
C VAL A 65 1.72 15.76 5.38
N ILE A 66 1.92 15.56 4.07
CA ILE A 66 2.58 14.38 3.50
C ILE A 66 3.98 14.21 4.09
N GLU A 67 4.79 15.28 4.10
CA GLU A 67 6.14 15.24 4.67
C GLU A 67 6.14 14.85 6.16
N GLN A 68 5.18 15.37 6.93
CA GLN A 68 5.05 14.99 8.33
C GLN A 68 4.62 13.54 8.51
N GLN A 69 3.70 13.04 7.68
CA GLN A 69 3.25 11.65 7.72
C GLN A 69 4.35 10.67 7.31
N LYS A 70 5.15 11.00 6.29
CA LYS A 70 6.33 10.20 5.89
C LYS A 70 7.32 10.05 7.04
N LYS A 71 7.65 11.14 7.75
CA LYS A 71 8.49 11.10 8.95
C LYS A 71 7.93 10.18 10.03
N ARG A 72 6.61 10.16 10.23
CA ARG A 72 5.97 9.27 11.21
C ARG A 72 6.09 7.80 10.79
N VAL A 73 5.89 7.49 9.51
CA VAL A 73 6.11 6.13 8.98
C VAL A 73 7.56 5.70 9.22
N ASP A 74 8.53 6.57 8.95
CA ASP A 74 9.95 6.25 9.14
C ASP A 74 10.31 5.98 10.61
N ILE A 75 9.70 6.72 11.56
CA ILE A 75 9.87 6.45 12.99
C ILE A 75 9.28 5.08 13.36
N ILE A 76 8.10 4.72 12.85
CA ILE A 76 7.51 3.39 13.09
C ILE A 76 8.42 2.29 12.51
N ARG A 77 8.96 2.49 11.30
CA ARG A 77 9.89 1.54 10.68
C ARG A 77 11.14 1.36 11.54
N LEU A 78 11.73 2.45 12.03
CA LEU A 78 12.90 2.39 12.91
C LEU A 78 12.58 1.61 14.20
N GLU A 79 11.40 1.83 14.78
CA GLU A 79 10.94 1.14 15.97
C GLU A 79 10.74 -0.36 15.73
N LEU A 80 10.18 -0.75 14.58
CA LEU A 80 10.02 -2.15 14.19
C LEU A 80 11.38 -2.84 14.01
N VAL A 81 12.34 -2.19 13.33
CA VAL A 81 13.71 -2.70 13.21
C VAL A 81 14.37 -2.83 14.58
N ARG A 82 14.19 -1.86 15.48
CA ARG A 82 14.73 -1.90 16.85
C ARG A 82 14.21 -3.10 17.64
N ARG A 83 12.97 -3.55 17.35
CA ARG A 83 12.35 -4.74 17.96
C ARG A 83 12.69 -6.05 17.24
N GLY A 84 13.53 -6.01 16.20
CA GLY A 84 13.94 -7.18 15.43
C GLY A 84 12.94 -7.63 14.37
N VAL A 85 11.97 -6.78 14.00
CA VAL A 85 11.01 -7.07 12.94
C VAL A 85 11.60 -6.63 11.59
N SER A 86 11.63 -7.55 10.61
CA SER A 86 12.06 -7.24 9.24
C SER A 86 11.00 -6.38 8.53
N VAL A 87 11.38 -5.18 8.12
CA VAL A 87 10.47 -4.20 7.50
C VAL A 87 10.33 -4.37 5.99
N GLY A 88 11.15 -5.23 5.37
CA GLY A 88 11.26 -5.36 3.91
C GLY A 88 9.97 -5.69 3.15
N HIS A 89 8.94 -6.21 3.81
CA HIS A 89 7.64 -6.50 3.17
C HIS A 89 6.59 -5.37 3.33
N MET A 90 6.89 -4.30 4.08
CA MET A 90 5.97 -3.17 4.29
C MET A 90 6.07 -2.07 3.21
N ASP A 91 7.06 -2.17 2.32
CA ASP A 91 7.16 -1.28 1.17
C ASP A 91 6.33 -1.83 0.02
N LEU A 92 5.10 -1.34 -0.12
CA LEU A 92 4.22 -1.65 -1.25
C LEU A 92 4.68 -1.01 -2.58
N ASP A 93 5.95 -0.61 -2.72
CA ASP A 93 6.49 0.07 -3.92
C ASP A 93 7.98 -0.24 -4.20
N HIS A 94 8.49 -1.46 -3.95
CA HIS A 94 9.77 -1.88 -4.54
C HIS A 94 9.71 -3.32 -5.07
N PRO A 95 9.79 -3.54 -6.40
CA PRO A 95 9.99 -4.88 -6.94
C PRO A 95 11.38 -5.38 -6.54
N GLU A 96 11.41 -6.66 -6.17
CA GLU A 96 12.54 -7.43 -5.64
C GLU A 96 13.94 -7.08 -6.18
N GLN A 97 14.91 -7.02 -5.26
CA GLN A 97 16.27 -7.43 -5.55
C GLN A 97 16.70 -8.55 -4.58
N GLY A 98 16.43 -9.77 -5.03
CA GLY A 98 17.30 -10.94 -4.92
C GLY A 98 18.00 -11.22 -3.59
N SER A 99 17.42 -12.09 -2.77
CA SER A 99 18.22 -12.97 -1.90
C SER A 99 18.61 -14.23 -2.69
N PRO A 100 19.90 -14.58 -2.82
CA PRO A 100 20.28 -15.86 -3.39
C PRO A 100 20.05 -16.97 -2.35
N SER A 101 18.91 -17.66 -2.46
CA SER A 101 18.70 -18.92 -1.74
C SER A 101 19.53 -20.01 -2.43
N ALA A 102 20.63 -20.39 -1.79
CA ALA A 102 21.51 -21.47 -2.19
C ALA A 102 20.97 -22.83 -1.70
N GLY A 103 21.04 -23.84 -2.58
CA GLY A 103 20.80 -25.26 -2.28
C GLY A 103 19.31 -25.64 -2.27
N ASP A 104 18.84 -26.69 -2.94
CA ASP A 104 19.47 -27.96 -3.26
C ASP A 104 18.75 -28.56 -4.48
N SER A 105 19.47 -28.80 -5.59
CA SER A 105 18.92 -29.50 -6.75
C SER A 105 19.12 -31.00 -6.57
N GLN A 106 18.17 -31.66 -5.91
CA GLN A 106 18.09 -33.10 -5.94
C GLN A 106 17.14 -33.52 -7.08
N ALA A 107 17.75 -33.77 -8.23
CA ALA A 107 17.13 -34.47 -9.34
C ALA A 107 16.89 -35.93 -8.95
N THR A 108 15.63 -36.34 -8.81
CA THR A 108 15.23 -37.75 -8.78
C THR A 108 14.26 -38.03 -9.92
N VAL A 109 14.58 -39.13 -10.60
CA VAL A 109 14.13 -39.59 -11.91
C VAL A 109 12.79 -40.36 -11.89
N ALA A 110 12.19 -40.45 -13.10
CA ALA A 110 11.23 -41.48 -13.58
C ALA A 110 9.77 -41.39 -13.09
N ALA A 111 8.69 -41.69 -13.83
CA ALA A 111 8.36 -42.04 -15.23
C ALA A 111 6.79 -42.09 -15.29
N PRO A 112 6.13 -42.25 -16.47
CA PRO A 112 4.74 -41.82 -16.70
C PRO A 112 3.68 -42.90 -16.44
N GLY A 113 2.45 -42.48 -16.10
CA GLY A 113 1.32 -43.38 -15.83
C GLY A 113 -0.06 -42.73 -16.01
N SER A 114 -0.58 -42.85 -17.24
CA SER A 114 -1.98 -42.85 -17.72
C SER A 114 -3.15 -42.67 -16.72
N SER A 115 -4.06 -41.72 -17.00
CA SER A 115 -5.53 -41.96 -17.01
C SER A 115 -6.32 -40.83 -17.71
N ALA A 116 -6.84 -41.17 -18.89
CA ALA A 116 -8.14 -40.88 -19.54
C ALA A 116 -8.94 -39.56 -19.34
N PRO A 117 -9.72 -39.14 -20.37
CA PRO A 117 -10.29 -37.79 -20.49
C PRO A 117 -11.68 -37.65 -19.84
N VAL A 118 -11.98 -36.45 -19.31
CA VAL A 118 -13.34 -36.06 -18.95
C VAL A 118 -13.87 -35.03 -19.95
N ASN A 119 -14.92 -35.47 -20.64
CA ASN A 119 -15.74 -34.70 -21.56
C ASN A 119 -16.67 -33.79 -20.74
N GLY A 120 -16.71 -32.50 -21.05
CA GLY A 120 -17.46 -31.49 -20.30
C GLY A 120 -17.97 -30.36 -21.20
N VAL A 121 -19.02 -30.68 -21.96
CA VAL A 121 -20.12 -29.84 -22.47
C VAL A 121 -19.83 -28.36 -22.80
N ALA A 122 -19.87 -28.07 -24.09
CA ALA A 122 -20.07 -26.73 -24.64
C ALA A 122 -21.47 -26.20 -24.27
N ASN A 123 -21.55 -25.02 -23.65
CA ASN A 123 -22.67 -24.10 -23.88
C ASN A 123 -22.33 -22.70 -23.33
N GLY A 124 -22.41 -21.69 -24.18
CA GLY A 124 -22.13 -20.30 -23.79
C GLY A 124 -22.17 -19.31 -24.94
N HIS A 125 -23.32 -19.24 -25.62
CA HIS A 125 -23.93 -18.09 -26.31
C HIS A 125 -23.01 -17.02 -26.92
N ALA A 126 -22.91 -17.04 -28.25
CA ALA A 126 -22.47 -15.93 -29.09
C ALA A 126 -23.69 -15.26 -29.73
N GLY A 127 -23.76 -13.93 -29.65
CA GLY A 127 -24.66 -13.06 -30.43
C GLY A 127 -26.15 -13.22 -30.06
N GLU A 128 -27.05 -12.27 -30.30
CA GLU A 128 -27.06 -11.15 -31.25
C GLU A 128 -28.07 -10.09 -30.75
N ASP A 129 -27.87 -8.85 -31.21
CA ASP A 129 -28.83 -7.76 -31.40
C ASP A 129 -30.34 -8.02 -31.15
N GLU A 130 -30.99 -7.13 -30.39
CA GLU A 130 -32.24 -6.41 -30.75
C GLU A 130 -32.52 -5.36 -29.64
N GLY A 131 -32.65 -4.07 -29.96
CA GLY A 131 -33.94 -3.35 -30.02
C GLY A 131 -34.60 -3.20 -28.64
N VAL A 132 -34.99 -2.03 -28.11
CA VAL A 132 -35.76 -0.95 -28.72
C VAL A 132 -35.75 0.25 -27.75
N TYR A 133 -35.60 1.44 -28.30
CA TYR A 133 -35.90 2.74 -27.67
C TYR A 133 -37.39 2.82 -27.29
N LEU A 134 -37.69 3.23 -26.04
CA LEU A 134 -38.63 4.29 -25.66
C LEU A 134 -38.69 4.44 -24.13
#